data_AF-A0A1F3AZV9-F1
#
_entry.id   AF-A0A1F3AZV9-F1
#
_cell.length_a   1.000
_cell.length_b   1.000
_cell.length_c   1.000
_cell.angle_alpha   90.00
_cell.angle_beta   90.00
_cell.angle_gamma   90.00
#
_symmetry.space_group_name_H-M   'P 1'
#
loop_
_entity.id
_entity.type
_entity.pdbx_description
1 polymer ?
#
loop_
_entity_poly.entity_id
_entity_poly.type
_entity_poly.pdbx_seq_one_letter_code
_entity_poly.pdbx_strand_id
1 'polypeptide(L)'
;MRHSTFALISFRAISTSWVAIGNATIEVSAAARAARAATEDSPADAAAFVAYAADADAVVNAADAVDYAATDAYYAAAEDVIDADDAAADDAADDAHAAVWRAISVDATALETGQSAVALAVSPLWPSDVPQWADSPWQRMKNKLLTDPEEQWWVWTEWYEARLKGEPFNPDLELARVLIPDETWKQGPKVVNAEIARLIKQHKPPLPPLPVIPEERPAPVHFIFTDKLHRAPPPAPMARDQGAAESAWRGLRALVDDLVGHTGSNHPVPGLKRYSDALGETFAQLDLICCGVLGDALKRYGDLAGQELLPAQAADLLALMAHHGLFMSQFPQWSAYLAGVKEPFGSKEAVTKAVNDAVQALEVIKRDYSHLIAKDALGPLDDLGAAALEGGGEEEQRAFLRSERSALRAYAENALEAIAKGHYKGLEKVGEKGTVALIAGVGTSLVALATGIPSEFGWLKAIVDYVLLFLS
;
A
#
# COMPACT_ATOMS: atom_id res chain seq x y z
N MET A 1 0.26 -39.24 0.94
CA MET A 1 -0.12 -39.47 2.35
C MET A 1 1.10 -39.48 3.27
N ARG A 2 2.15 -40.28 3.05
CA ARG A 2 3.35 -40.28 3.91
C ARG A 2 4.06 -38.92 4.03
N HIS A 3 4.23 -38.17 2.93
CA HIS A 3 4.92 -36.87 2.96
C HIS A 3 4.16 -35.78 3.75
N SER A 4 2.83 -35.73 3.62
CA SER A 4 1.99 -34.78 4.37
C SER A 4 2.04 -35.03 5.88
N THR A 5 2.08 -36.31 6.30
CA THR A 5 2.21 -36.67 7.71
C THR A 5 3.58 -36.28 8.27
N PHE A 6 4.65 -36.54 7.51
CA PHE A 6 6.00 -36.15 7.92
C PHE A 6 6.11 -34.63 8.08
N ALA A 7 5.68 -33.85 7.08
CA ALA A 7 5.69 -32.39 7.16
C ALA A 7 4.94 -31.86 8.39
N LEU A 8 3.78 -32.44 8.73
CA LEU A 8 3.01 -32.04 9.90
C LEU A 8 3.77 -32.27 11.21
N ILE A 9 4.46 -33.41 11.32
CA ILE A 9 5.26 -33.76 12.50
C ILE A 9 6.45 -32.80 12.62
N SER A 10 7.16 -32.52 11.53
CA SER A 10 8.27 -31.56 11.51
C SER A 10 7.82 -30.16 11.94
N PHE A 11 6.72 -29.66 11.39
CA PHE A 11 6.18 -28.35 11.79
C PHE A 11 5.74 -28.32 13.26
N ARG A 12 5.13 -29.41 13.77
CA ARG A 12 4.77 -29.53 15.19
C ARG A 12 5.99 -29.48 16.09
N ALA A 13 7.06 -30.18 15.74
CA ALA A 13 8.30 -30.20 16.52
C ALA A 13 8.92 -28.81 16.56
N ILE A 14 9.12 -28.18 15.40
CA ILE A 14 9.76 -26.85 15.32
C ILE A 14 8.92 -25.79 16.04
N SER A 15 7.60 -25.74 15.83
CA SER A 15 6.74 -24.77 16.51
C SER A 15 6.67 -24.97 18.02
N THR A 16 6.78 -26.22 18.50
CA THR A 16 6.79 -26.50 19.94
C THR A 16 8.11 -26.06 20.58
N SER A 17 9.24 -26.36 19.95
CA SER A 17 10.55 -25.89 20.40
C SER A 17 10.60 -24.36 20.45
N TRP A 18 9.99 -23.70 19.46
CA TRP A 18 9.89 -22.25 19.42
C TRP A 18 9.13 -21.65 20.60
N VAL A 19 7.94 -22.17 20.90
CA VAL A 19 7.10 -21.67 22.01
C VAL A 19 7.75 -21.91 23.36
N ALA A 20 8.48 -23.03 23.52
CA ALA A 20 9.15 -23.36 24.76
C ALA A 20 10.19 -22.31 25.20
N ILE A 21 10.81 -21.58 24.25
CA ILE A 21 11.78 -20.51 24.53
C ILE A 21 11.16 -19.37 25.34
N GLY A 22 9.89 -19.04 25.08
CA GLY A 22 9.19 -17.93 25.74
C GLY A 22 8.19 -18.36 26.82
N ASN A 23 7.71 -19.61 26.79
CA ASN A 23 6.59 -20.10 27.60
C ASN A 23 6.80 -21.57 28.03
N ALA A 24 7.79 -21.83 28.87
CA ALA A 24 8.03 -23.15 29.45
C ALA A 24 6.98 -23.50 30.53
N THR A 25 5.77 -23.86 30.11
CA THR A 25 4.73 -24.38 31.01
C THR A 25 4.67 -25.92 30.96
N ILE A 26 4.03 -26.54 31.96
CA ILE A 26 3.85 -27.99 32.03
C ILE A 26 3.14 -28.53 30.78
N GLU A 27 2.18 -27.76 30.26
CA GLU A 27 1.42 -28.08 29.06
C GLU A 27 2.29 -28.02 27.80
N VAL A 28 3.16 -27.01 27.68
CA VAL A 28 4.12 -26.93 26.57
C VAL A 28 5.14 -28.07 26.64
N SER A 29 5.63 -28.43 27.82
CA SER A 29 6.49 -29.61 28.00
C SER A 29 5.76 -30.93 27.67
N ALA A 30 4.45 -31.03 27.96
CA ALA A 30 3.65 -32.18 27.56
C ALA A 30 3.48 -32.24 26.03
N ALA A 31 3.21 -31.11 25.38
CA ALA A 31 3.14 -31.01 23.93
C ALA A 31 4.48 -31.38 23.26
N ALA A 32 5.61 -30.94 23.83
CA ALA A 32 6.95 -31.26 23.33
C ALA A 32 7.23 -32.77 23.39
N ARG A 33 6.88 -33.43 24.50
CA ARG A 33 6.99 -34.89 24.63
C ARG A 33 6.09 -35.63 23.64
N ALA A 34 4.88 -35.14 23.39
CA ALA A 34 3.98 -35.72 22.40
C ALA A 34 4.51 -35.57 20.96
N ALA A 35 5.09 -34.41 20.63
CA ALA A 35 5.73 -34.18 19.34
C ALA A 35 6.92 -35.14 19.13
N ARG A 36 7.76 -35.33 20.16
CA ARG A 36 8.88 -36.29 20.14
C ARG A 36 8.42 -37.75 20.01
N ALA A 37 7.39 -38.17 20.76
CA ALA A 37 6.87 -39.52 20.62
C ALA A 37 6.36 -39.81 19.20
N ALA A 38 5.82 -38.79 18.51
CA ALA A 38 5.38 -38.92 17.12
C ALA A 38 6.53 -39.06 16.11
N THR A 39 7.74 -38.58 16.42
CA THR A 39 8.93 -38.81 15.59
C THR A 39 9.52 -40.19 15.81
N GLU A 40 9.49 -40.70 17.06
CA GLU A 40 10.04 -42.01 17.44
C GLU A 40 9.26 -43.21 16.85
N ASP A 41 7.97 -43.05 16.54
CA ASP A 41 7.11 -44.10 15.94
C ASP A 41 7.33 -44.26 14.42
N SER A 42 8.26 -43.50 13.82
CA SER A 42 8.76 -43.74 12.46
C SER A 42 9.81 -44.87 12.50
N PRO A 43 9.56 -46.05 11.90
CA PRO A 43 10.36 -47.26 12.13
C PRO A 43 11.82 -47.23 11.64
N ALA A 44 12.32 -46.11 11.13
CA ALA A 44 13.73 -45.93 10.76
C ALA A 44 14.60 -45.39 11.91
N ASP A 45 14.04 -44.64 12.87
CA ASP A 45 14.84 -43.76 13.76
C ASP A 45 14.80 -44.13 15.25
N ALA A 46 14.02 -45.15 15.63
CA ALA A 46 13.83 -45.58 17.02
C ALA A 46 15.10 -46.17 17.70
N ALA A 47 16.21 -46.33 16.97
CA ALA A 47 17.43 -46.96 17.49
C ALA A 47 18.46 -45.98 18.12
N ALA A 48 18.31 -44.66 17.95
CA ALA A 48 19.35 -43.71 18.39
C ALA A 48 19.05 -42.99 19.73
N PHE A 49 17.80 -43.00 20.22
CA PHE A 49 17.34 -41.95 21.15
C PHE A 49 16.88 -42.41 22.55
N VAL A 50 17.74 -43.14 23.26
CA VAL A 50 17.50 -43.46 24.69
C VAL A 50 18.66 -42.94 25.56
N ALA A 51 18.54 -41.70 26.07
CA ALA A 51 19.03 -41.32 27.41
C ALA A 51 18.64 -39.87 27.84
N TYR A 52 17.88 -39.81 28.95
CA TYR A 52 17.85 -38.79 30.01
C TYR A 52 17.09 -37.46 29.86
N ALA A 53 16.45 -37.07 30.97
CA ALA A 53 15.24 -36.24 31.02
C ALA A 53 15.42 -34.83 31.62
N ALA A 54 14.47 -33.97 31.21
CA ALA A 54 13.95 -32.73 31.81
C ALA A 54 14.88 -31.49 31.82
N ASP A 55 14.32 -30.39 31.31
CA ASP A 55 14.93 -29.11 30.86
C ASP A 55 15.86 -29.19 29.64
N ALA A 56 16.57 -30.30 29.44
CA ALA A 56 17.39 -30.52 28.24
C ALA A 56 16.58 -30.97 27.01
N ASP A 57 15.36 -31.51 27.19
CA ASP A 57 14.63 -32.19 26.11
C ASP A 57 14.26 -31.27 24.94
N ALA A 58 13.91 -30.01 25.16
CA ALA A 58 13.55 -29.09 24.06
C ALA A 58 14.78 -28.65 23.24
N VAL A 59 15.91 -28.43 23.90
CA VAL A 59 17.18 -28.05 23.26
C VAL A 59 17.78 -29.24 22.51
N VAL A 60 17.72 -30.43 23.11
CA VAL A 60 18.13 -31.69 22.47
C VAL A 60 17.24 -31.97 21.25
N ASN A 61 15.90 -31.90 21.39
CA ASN A 61 14.99 -32.07 20.25
C ASN A 61 15.25 -31.08 19.10
N ALA A 62 15.63 -29.84 19.41
CA ALA A 62 15.99 -28.86 18.40
C ALA A 62 17.33 -29.20 17.73
N ALA A 63 18.33 -29.63 18.50
CA ALA A 63 19.62 -30.08 17.98
C ALA A 63 19.48 -31.33 17.11
N ASP A 64 18.68 -32.32 17.52
CA ASP A 64 18.45 -33.54 16.74
C ASP A 64 17.62 -33.26 15.49
N ALA A 65 16.60 -32.40 15.59
CA ALA A 65 15.84 -31.99 14.41
C ALA A 65 16.73 -31.25 13.40
N VAL A 66 17.72 -30.48 13.86
CA VAL A 66 18.73 -29.85 13.00
C VAL A 66 19.68 -30.90 12.41
N ASP A 67 20.13 -31.88 13.20
CA ASP A 67 21.00 -32.96 12.73
C ASP A 67 20.31 -33.87 11.71
N TYR A 68 19.03 -34.21 11.94
CA TYR A 68 18.18 -34.93 11.00
C TYR A 68 17.88 -34.10 9.76
N ALA A 69 17.60 -32.81 9.88
CA ALA A 69 17.37 -31.95 8.72
C ALA A 69 18.64 -31.78 7.87
N ALA A 70 19.83 -31.70 8.51
CA ALA A 70 21.11 -31.68 7.82
C ALA A 70 21.39 -33.02 7.12
N THR A 71 21.05 -34.13 7.77
CA THR A 71 21.19 -35.49 7.21
C THR A 71 20.19 -35.75 6.08
N ASP A 72 18.95 -35.27 6.18
CA ASP A 72 17.95 -35.39 5.13
C ASP A 72 18.28 -34.48 3.95
N ALA A 73 18.84 -33.28 4.20
CA ALA A 73 19.41 -32.43 3.16
C ALA A 73 20.59 -33.12 2.44
N TYR A 74 21.44 -33.85 3.18
CA TYR A 74 22.49 -34.70 2.62
C TYR A 74 21.92 -35.78 1.68
N TYR A 75 20.89 -36.51 2.11
CA TYR A 75 20.27 -37.54 1.25
C TYR A 75 19.47 -36.98 0.07
N ALA A 76 18.78 -35.85 0.25
CA ALA A 76 18.04 -35.19 -0.83
C ALA A 76 18.97 -34.57 -1.88
N ALA A 77 20.12 -34.04 -1.47
CA ALA A 77 21.17 -33.58 -2.39
C ALA A 77 21.82 -34.76 -3.15
N ALA A 78 21.99 -35.90 -2.48
CA ALA A 78 22.52 -37.12 -3.09
C ALA A 78 21.53 -37.81 -4.06
N GLU A 79 20.21 -37.77 -3.80
CA GLU A 79 19.20 -38.36 -4.69
C GLU A 79 19.00 -37.57 -6.00
N ASP A 80 19.20 -36.24 -5.99
CA ASP A 80 19.08 -35.39 -7.19
C ASP A 80 20.27 -35.57 -8.17
N VAL A 81 21.33 -36.30 -7.79
CA VAL A 81 22.56 -36.45 -8.58
C VAL A 81 22.98 -37.92 -8.72
N ILE A 82 22.16 -38.72 -9.41
CA ILE A 82 22.63 -40.03 -9.88
C ILE A 82 23.43 -39.81 -11.19
N ASP A 83 24.75 -39.87 -11.03
CA ASP A 83 25.87 -39.82 -12.02
C ASP A 83 26.59 -38.46 -12.28
N ALA A 84 26.74 -37.58 -11.28
CA ALA A 84 27.76 -36.52 -11.32
C ALA A 84 28.43 -36.23 -9.95
N ASP A 85 29.72 -36.54 -9.86
CA ASP A 85 30.73 -36.15 -8.85
C ASP A 85 30.31 -36.15 -7.36
N ASP A 86 30.63 -37.24 -6.66
CA ASP A 86 30.64 -37.35 -5.19
C ASP A 86 31.34 -36.15 -4.51
N ALA A 87 32.37 -35.59 -5.15
CA ALA A 87 33.08 -34.41 -4.65
C ALA A 87 32.22 -33.12 -4.61
N ALA A 88 31.31 -32.94 -5.57
CA ALA A 88 30.41 -31.79 -5.58
C ALA A 88 29.31 -31.92 -4.51
N ALA A 89 28.91 -33.15 -4.20
CA ALA A 89 27.98 -33.43 -3.10
C ALA A 89 28.65 -33.18 -1.73
N ASP A 90 29.91 -33.60 -1.56
CA ASP A 90 30.71 -33.33 -0.35
C ASP A 90 30.93 -31.83 -0.16
N ASP A 91 31.33 -31.09 -1.21
CA ASP A 91 31.52 -29.63 -1.14
C ASP A 91 30.20 -28.91 -0.77
N ALA A 92 29.06 -29.33 -1.35
CA ALA A 92 27.75 -28.77 -1.02
C ALA A 92 27.33 -29.06 0.43
N ALA A 93 27.68 -30.24 0.95
CA ALA A 93 27.42 -30.61 2.34
C ALA A 93 28.28 -29.79 3.31
N ASP A 94 29.56 -29.59 3.00
CA ASP A 94 30.46 -28.75 3.79
C ASP A 94 29.99 -27.29 3.82
N ASP A 95 29.54 -26.75 2.67
CA ASP A 95 28.96 -25.42 2.58
C ASP A 95 27.66 -25.29 3.40
N ALA A 96 26.81 -26.32 3.37
CA ALA A 96 25.59 -26.35 4.16
C ALA A 96 25.88 -26.37 5.66
N HIS A 97 26.79 -27.24 6.08
CA HIS A 97 27.25 -27.34 7.46
C HIS A 97 27.88 -26.03 7.94
N ALA A 98 28.73 -25.40 7.12
CA ALA A 98 29.33 -24.12 7.44
C ALA A 98 28.28 -22.99 7.57
N ALA A 99 27.24 -22.99 6.74
CA ALA A 99 26.14 -22.04 6.84
C ALA A 99 25.32 -22.21 8.13
N VAL A 100 25.00 -23.46 8.50
CA VAL A 100 24.30 -23.78 9.75
C VAL A 100 25.12 -23.37 10.97
N TRP A 101 26.41 -23.73 11.02
CA TRP A 101 27.29 -23.35 12.14
C TRP A 101 27.50 -21.85 12.25
N ARG A 102 27.50 -21.14 11.13
CA ARG A 102 27.54 -19.68 11.13
C ARG A 102 26.29 -19.10 11.79
N ALA A 103 25.10 -19.59 11.45
CA ALA A 103 23.86 -19.15 12.09
C ALA A 103 23.88 -19.41 13.60
N ILE A 104 24.24 -20.64 14.01
CA ILE A 104 24.37 -21.03 15.43
C ILE A 104 25.38 -20.15 16.17
N SER A 105 26.54 -19.86 15.56
CA SER A 105 27.58 -19.05 16.19
C SER A 105 27.14 -17.59 16.39
N VAL A 106 26.36 -17.05 15.45
CA VAL A 106 25.77 -15.71 15.59
C VAL A 106 24.78 -15.68 16.74
N ASP A 107 23.89 -16.67 16.84
CA ASP A 107 22.92 -16.76 17.94
C ASP A 107 23.61 -16.94 19.30
N ALA A 108 24.64 -17.80 19.37
CA ALA A 108 25.44 -18.00 20.57
C ALA A 108 26.12 -16.71 21.03
N THR A 109 26.74 -15.97 20.10
CA THR A 109 27.36 -14.67 20.40
C THR A 109 26.34 -13.65 20.90
N ALA A 110 25.15 -13.63 20.33
CA ALA A 110 24.07 -12.74 20.76
C ALA A 110 23.60 -13.07 22.18
N LEU A 111 23.44 -14.36 22.54
CA LEU A 111 23.15 -14.78 23.90
C LEU A 111 24.26 -14.38 24.88
N GLU A 112 25.53 -14.61 24.53
CA GLU A 112 26.70 -14.25 25.36
C GLU A 112 26.80 -12.75 25.62
N THR A 113 26.36 -11.93 24.66
CA THR A 113 26.34 -10.46 24.77
C THR A 113 25.08 -9.92 25.44
N GLY A 114 24.19 -10.80 25.92
CA GLY A 114 23.03 -10.45 26.74
C GLY A 114 21.73 -10.24 25.97
N GLN A 115 21.66 -10.61 24.69
CA GLN A 115 20.39 -10.68 23.97
C GLN A 115 19.52 -11.79 24.57
N SER A 116 18.21 -11.54 24.73
CA SER A 116 17.31 -12.57 25.27
C SER A 116 17.01 -13.64 24.22
N ALA A 117 16.73 -14.87 24.65
CA ALA A 117 16.33 -15.95 23.75
C ALA A 117 15.03 -15.61 22.98
N VAL A 118 14.13 -14.83 23.57
CA VAL A 118 12.92 -14.30 22.90
C VAL A 118 13.28 -13.31 21.79
N ALA A 119 14.28 -12.44 22.01
CA ALA A 119 14.75 -11.52 20.99
C ALA A 119 15.43 -12.25 19.83
N LEU A 120 16.12 -13.36 20.11
CA LEU A 120 16.68 -14.23 19.06
C LEU A 120 15.61 -14.97 18.29
N ALA A 121 14.57 -15.46 18.96
CA ALA A 121 13.42 -16.04 18.28
C ALA A 121 12.81 -15.04 17.27
N VAL A 122 12.68 -13.74 17.58
CA VAL A 122 12.14 -12.79 16.58
C VAL A 122 13.16 -12.36 15.51
N SER A 123 14.38 -12.87 15.50
CA SER A 123 15.38 -12.55 14.48
C SER A 123 15.19 -13.43 13.22
N PRO A 124 15.66 -12.99 12.03
CA PRO A 124 15.69 -13.84 10.85
C PRO A 124 16.44 -15.15 11.11
N LEU A 125 15.91 -16.28 10.61
CA LEU A 125 16.51 -17.60 10.81
C LEU A 125 17.96 -17.68 10.31
N TRP A 126 18.26 -16.94 9.23
CA TRP A 126 19.59 -16.84 8.67
C TRP A 126 20.11 -15.41 8.93
N PRO A 127 21.32 -15.25 9.51
CA PRO A 127 21.92 -13.92 9.75
C PRO A 127 22.20 -13.12 8.47
N SER A 128 22.23 -13.81 7.32
CA SER A 128 22.43 -13.28 5.97
C SER A 128 21.33 -13.83 5.05
N ASP A 129 21.51 -13.74 3.74
CA ASP A 129 20.61 -14.37 2.78
C ASP A 129 20.43 -15.87 3.06
N VAL A 130 19.22 -16.38 2.77
CA VAL A 130 18.90 -17.81 2.87
C VAL A 130 19.84 -18.58 1.94
N PRO A 131 20.60 -19.56 2.45
CA PRO A 131 21.49 -20.34 1.60
C PRO A 131 20.71 -21.05 0.48
N GLN A 132 21.27 -21.08 -0.73
CA GLN A 132 20.59 -21.64 -1.91
C GLN A 132 20.18 -23.11 -1.72
N TRP A 133 21.01 -23.88 -1.01
CA TRP A 133 20.73 -25.28 -0.66
C TRP A 133 19.52 -25.43 0.25
N ALA A 134 19.15 -24.41 1.03
CA ALA A 134 17.95 -24.41 1.89
C ALA A 134 16.73 -23.84 1.16
N ASP A 135 16.91 -22.75 0.40
CA ASP A 135 15.81 -22.10 -0.32
C ASP A 135 15.22 -23.02 -1.40
N SER A 136 16.05 -23.65 -2.23
CA SER A 136 15.54 -24.46 -3.36
C SER A 136 14.66 -25.64 -2.90
N PRO A 137 15.08 -26.48 -1.92
CA PRO A 137 14.22 -27.52 -1.36
C PRO A 137 12.98 -26.97 -0.66
N TRP A 138 13.10 -25.86 0.07
CA TRP A 138 11.96 -25.20 0.71
C TRP A 138 10.89 -24.80 -0.33
N GLN A 139 11.28 -24.13 -1.42
CA GLN A 139 10.34 -23.74 -2.48
C GLN A 139 9.68 -24.95 -3.13
N ARG A 140 10.42 -26.04 -3.36
CA ARG A 140 9.86 -27.30 -3.88
C ARG A 140 8.83 -27.90 -2.92
N MET A 141 9.16 -27.99 -1.63
CA MET A 141 8.25 -28.53 -0.61
C MET A 141 7.01 -27.65 -0.47
N LYS A 142 7.16 -26.33 -0.35
CA LYS A 142 6.07 -25.36 -0.29
C LYS A 142 5.10 -25.53 -1.46
N ASN A 143 5.60 -25.57 -2.69
CA ASN A 143 4.78 -25.76 -3.89
C ASN A 143 4.02 -27.09 -3.86
N LYS A 144 4.67 -28.17 -3.38
CA LYS A 144 4.04 -29.48 -3.27
C LYS A 144 2.91 -29.50 -2.22
N LEU A 145 3.14 -28.92 -1.05
CA LEU A 145 2.14 -28.83 0.02
C LEU A 145 0.93 -27.99 -0.41
N LEU A 146 1.15 -26.90 -1.15
CA LEU A 146 0.09 -26.03 -1.64
C LEU A 146 -0.70 -26.60 -2.83
N THR A 147 -0.32 -27.77 -3.36
CA THR A 147 -1.06 -28.43 -4.44
C THR A 147 -2.43 -28.97 -3.97
N ASP A 148 -2.59 -29.26 -2.68
CA ASP A 148 -3.86 -29.69 -2.09
C ASP A 148 -4.49 -28.58 -1.24
N PRO A 149 -5.42 -27.78 -1.80
CA PRO A 149 -6.04 -26.68 -1.07
C PRO A 149 -6.96 -27.15 0.07
N GLU A 150 -7.41 -28.42 0.07
CA GLU A 150 -8.28 -28.94 1.13
C GLU A 150 -7.52 -29.18 2.44
N GLU A 151 -6.22 -29.45 2.37
CA GLU A 151 -5.37 -29.66 3.56
C GLU A 151 -4.88 -28.34 4.18
N GLN A 152 -5.12 -27.19 3.54
CA GLN A 152 -4.85 -25.85 4.11
C GLN A 152 -3.41 -25.63 4.59
N TRP A 153 -2.42 -26.19 3.88
CA TRP A 153 -1.00 -26.08 4.23
C TRP A 153 -0.43 -24.66 4.32
N TRP A 154 -1.16 -23.67 3.79
CA TRP A 154 -0.78 -22.26 3.90
C TRP A 154 -0.51 -21.82 5.35
N VAL A 155 -1.18 -22.42 6.34
CA VAL A 155 -1.00 -22.07 7.77
C VAL A 155 0.43 -22.31 8.25
N TRP A 156 1.14 -23.29 7.68
CA TRP A 156 2.52 -23.63 8.03
C TRP A 156 3.52 -22.98 7.10
N THR A 157 3.21 -22.88 5.81
CA THR A 157 4.13 -22.23 4.86
C THR A 157 4.25 -20.75 5.14
N GLU A 158 3.15 -20.05 5.48
CA GLU A 158 3.22 -18.65 5.90
C GLU A 158 3.95 -18.50 7.24
N TRP A 159 3.70 -19.41 8.18
CA TRP A 159 4.39 -19.39 9.48
C TRP A 159 5.91 -19.55 9.34
N TYR A 160 6.38 -20.49 8.53
CA TYR A 160 7.82 -20.71 8.33
C TYR A 160 8.48 -19.56 7.57
N GLU A 161 7.82 -19.00 6.55
CA GLU A 161 8.33 -17.81 5.84
C GLU A 161 8.44 -16.59 6.76
N ALA A 162 7.49 -16.42 7.68
CA ALA A 162 7.57 -15.39 8.71
C ALA A 162 8.81 -15.59 9.60
N ARG A 163 9.17 -16.84 9.96
CA ARG A 163 10.40 -17.13 10.73
C ARG A 163 11.67 -16.86 9.93
N LEU A 164 11.70 -17.24 8.64
CA LEU A 164 12.85 -16.98 7.77
C LEU A 164 13.22 -15.49 7.73
N LYS A 165 12.22 -14.60 7.75
CA LYS A 165 12.39 -13.15 7.68
C LYS A 165 12.50 -12.45 9.04
N GLY A 166 12.29 -13.16 10.14
CA GLY A 166 12.21 -12.54 11.48
C GLY A 166 10.97 -11.66 11.67
N GLU A 167 9.84 -12.04 11.05
CA GLU A 167 8.59 -11.30 11.21
C GLU A 167 8.05 -11.44 12.65
N PRO A 168 7.44 -10.38 13.22
CA PRO A 168 6.79 -10.44 14.52
C PRO A 168 5.77 -11.59 14.59
N PHE A 169 5.65 -12.26 15.74
CA PHE A 169 4.63 -13.28 15.98
C PHE A 169 3.64 -12.86 17.04
N ASN A 170 2.49 -13.54 17.07
CA ASN A 170 1.50 -13.43 18.12
C ASN A 170 1.73 -14.57 19.15
N PRO A 171 2.27 -14.29 20.35
CA PRO A 171 2.58 -15.33 21.33
C PRO A 171 1.37 -16.18 21.74
N ASP A 172 0.18 -15.57 21.83
CA ASP A 172 -1.04 -16.27 22.22
C ASP A 172 -1.48 -17.25 21.12
N LEU A 173 -1.33 -16.87 19.84
CA LEU A 173 -1.61 -17.75 18.72
C LEU A 173 -0.61 -18.93 18.66
N GLU A 174 0.67 -18.66 18.86
CA GLU A 174 1.71 -19.71 18.86
C GLU A 174 1.48 -20.70 19.99
N LEU A 175 1.17 -20.20 21.20
CA LEU A 175 0.80 -21.04 22.33
C LEU A 175 -0.47 -21.86 22.03
N ALA A 176 -1.53 -21.23 21.52
CA ALA A 176 -2.77 -21.93 21.16
C ALA A 176 -2.55 -23.03 20.10
N ARG A 177 -1.64 -22.80 19.13
CA ARG A 177 -1.28 -23.79 18.11
C ARG A 177 -0.59 -25.01 18.73
N VAL A 178 0.36 -24.80 19.62
CA VAL A 178 1.10 -25.89 20.31
C VAL A 178 0.19 -26.67 21.26
N LEU A 179 -0.78 -25.99 21.89
CA LEU A 179 -1.73 -26.58 22.81
C LEU A 179 -2.92 -27.28 22.13
N ILE A 180 -2.91 -27.44 20.81
CA ILE A 180 -3.89 -28.29 20.11
C ILE A 180 -3.80 -29.72 20.70
N PRO A 181 -4.94 -30.33 21.12
CA PRO A 181 -4.93 -31.67 21.71
C PRO A 181 -4.28 -32.72 20.81
N ASP A 182 -3.55 -33.67 21.42
CA ASP A 182 -2.81 -34.70 20.68
C ASP A 182 -3.74 -35.58 19.82
N GLU A 183 -4.98 -35.77 20.25
CA GLU A 183 -6.04 -36.46 19.50
C GLU A 183 -6.36 -35.75 18.18
N THR A 184 -6.26 -34.42 18.13
CA THR A 184 -6.42 -33.64 16.90
C THR A 184 -5.22 -33.84 15.98
N TRP A 185 -4.00 -33.88 16.54
CA TRP A 185 -2.78 -34.17 15.77
C TRP A 185 -2.80 -35.54 15.10
N LYS A 186 -3.31 -36.56 15.80
CA LYS A 186 -3.47 -37.94 15.28
C LYS A 186 -4.50 -38.07 14.15
N GLN A 187 -5.38 -37.09 13.97
CA GLN A 187 -6.37 -37.08 12.89
C GLN A 187 -5.80 -36.62 11.54
N GLY A 188 -4.54 -36.16 11.52
CA GLY A 188 -3.82 -35.81 10.30
C GLY A 188 -3.95 -34.35 9.85
N PRO A 189 -3.26 -33.98 8.76
CA PRO A 189 -3.00 -32.59 8.39
C PRO A 189 -4.26 -31.78 8.09
N LYS A 190 -5.24 -32.36 7.38
CA LYS A 190 -6.50 -31.67 7.07
C LYS A 190 -7.23 -31.15 8.31
N VAL A 191 -7.29 -31.95 9.38
CA VAL A 191 -8.00 -31.58 10.61
C VAL A 191 -7.18 -30.59 11.43
N VAL A 192 -5.88 -30.83 11.60
CA VAL A 192 -5.00 -29.93 12.35
C VAL A 192 -4.92 -28.56 11.69
N ASN A 193 -4.66 -28.51 10.38
CA ASN A 193 -4.49 -27.25 9.67
C ASN A 193 -5.79 -26.44 9.66
N ALA A 194 -6.96 -27.09 9.62
CA ALA A 194 -8.26 -26.43 9.79
C ALA A 194 -8.44 -25.82 11.19
N GLU A 195 -8.01 -26.52 12.24
CA GLU A 195 -8.05 -25.97 13.59
C GLU A 195 -7.07 -24.80 13.75
N ILE A 196 -5.87 -24.89 13.17
CA ILE A 196 -4.92 -23.78 13.14
C ILE A 196 -5.50 -22.58 12.38
N ALA A 197 -6.14 -22.81 11.23
CA ALA A 197 -6.81 -21.75 10.48
C ALA A 197 -7.92 -21.07 11.31
N ARG A 198 -8.65 -21.83 12.14
CA ARG A 198 -9.64 -21.29 13.08
C ARG A 198 -8.96 -20.45 14.17
N LEU A 199 -7.84 -20.93 14.75
CA LEU A 199 -7.06 -20.21 15.75
C LEU A 199 -6.47 -18.90 15.21
N ILE A 200 -5.96 -18.90 13.98
CA ILE A 200 -5.46 -17.71 13.28
C ILE A 200 -6.58 -16.67 13.18
N LYS A 201 -7.81 -17.06 12.82
CA LYS A 201 -8.95 -16.15 12.76
C LYS A 201 -9.32 -15.59 14.15
N GLN A 202 -9.26 -16.42 15.18
CA GLN A 202 -9.59 -16.04 16.56
C GLN A 202 -8.58 -15.06 17.17
N HIS A 203 -7.28 -15.27 16.91
CA HIS A 203 -6.18 -14.47 17.45
C HIS A 203 -5.71 -13.37 16.49
N LYS A 204 -6.43 -13.15 15.38
CA LYS A 204 -6.13 -12.02 14.51
C LYS A 204 -6.39 -10.75 15.33
N PRO A 205 -5.37 -9.89 15.56
CA PRO A 205 -5.60 -8.64 16.27
C PRO A 205 -6.70 -7.86 15.54
N PRO A 206 -7.58 -7.16 16.27
CA PRO A 206 -8.55 -6.29 15.63
C PRO A 206 -7.78 -5.35 14.70
N LEU A 207 -8.27 -5.20 13.47
CA LEU A 207 -7.68 -4.24 12.55
C LEU A 207 -7.67 -2.87 13.25
N PRO A 208 -6.60 -2.08 13.11
CA PRO A 208 -6.66 -0.71 13.58
C PRO A 208 -7.87 -0.03 12.92
N PRO A 209 -8.51 0.91 13.63
CA PRO A 209 -9.60 1.68 13.04
C PRO A 209 -9.13 2.31 11.74
N LEU A 210 -10.01 2.32 10.72
CA LEU A 210 -9.68 2.96 9.45
C LEU A 210 -9.28 4.41 9.70
N PRO A 211 -8.15 4.88 9.13
CA PRO A 211 -7.76 6.27 9.26
C PRO A 211 -8.85 7.16 8.65
N VAL A 212 -9.16 8.26 9.35
CA VAL A 212 -10.23 9.17 8.95
C VAL A 212 -9.71 10.07 7.82
N ILE A 213 -10.39 10.00 6.67
CA ILE A 213 -10.18 10.93 5.57
C ILE A 213 -11.07 12.15 5.80
N PRO A 214 -10.52 13.38 5.87
CA PRO A 214 -11.32 14.57 6.09
C PRO A 214 -12.21 14.88 4.87
N GLU A 215 -13.34 15.54 5.12
CA GLU A 215 -14.27 15.97 4.06
C GLU A 215 -13.57 16.82 2.99
N GLU A 216 -14.04 16.68 1.74
CA GLU A 216 -13.51 17.46 0.63
C GLU A 216 -13.74 18.94 0.85
N ARG A 217 -12.69 19.71 0.59
CA ARG A 217 -12.85 21.13 0.38
C ARG A 217 -13.12 21.38 -1.10
N PRO A 218 -13.86 22.45 -1.45
CA PRO A 218 -14.09 22.80 -2.85
C PRO A 218 -12.77 22.96 -3.62
N ALA A 219 -12.66 22.34 -4.78
CA ALA A 219 -11.49 22.37 -5.64
C ALA A 219 -11.89 22.76 -7.08
N PRO A 220 -10.97 23.33 -7.88
CA PRO A 220 -11.22 23.61 -9.29
C PRO A 220 -11.50 22.35 -10.09
N VAL A 221 -10.80 21.24 -9.77
CA VAL A 221 -11.02 19.95 -10.40
C VAL A 221 -11.23 18.93 -9.30
N HIS A 222 -12.35 18.21 -9.41
CA HIS A 222 -12.71 17.12 -8.52
C HIS A 222 -12.41 15.79 -9.21
N PHE A 223 -12.01 14.80 -8.42
CA PHE A 223 -11.72 13.46 -8.93
C PHE A 223 -12.52 12.42 -8.15
N ILE A 224 -12.92 11.37 -8.86
CA ILE A 224 -13.54 10.18 -8.27
C ILE A 224 -12.79 8.95 -8.74
N PHE A 225 -12.70 7.95 -7.86
CA PHE A 225 -12.15 6.66 -8.20
C PHE A 225 -13.28 5.65 -8.33
N THR A 226 -13.40 5.02 -9.50
CA THR A 226 -14.39 3.95 -9.75
C THR A 226 -13.65 2.66 -10.10
N ASP A 227 -13.13 2.58 -11.33
CA ASP A 227 -12.16 1.60 -11.79
C ASP A 227 -10.78 2.23 -12.02
N LYS A 228 -10.79 3.52 -12.34
CA LYS A 228 -9.65 4.42 -12.50
C LYS A 228 -9.98 5.75 -11.84
N LEU A 229 -8.99 6.64 -11.76
CA LEU A 229 -9.19 8.03 -11.42
C LEU A 229 -9.81 8.74 -12.62
N HIS A 230 -11.06 9.18 -12.49
CA HIS A 230 -11.78 9.98 -13.47
C HIS A 230 -11.97 11.40 -12.95
N ARG A 231 -12.18 12.35 -13.86
CA ARG A 231 -12.65 13.69 -13.47
C ARG A 231 -14.10 13.55 -13.00
N ALA A 232 -14.39 14.00 -11.79
CA ALA A 232 -15.75 14.06 -11.31
C ALA A 232 -16.55 15.09 -12.10
N PRO A 233 -17.81 14.82 -12.45
CA PRO A 233 -18.67 15.84 -13.04
C PRO A 233 -18.79 17.01 -12.04
N PRO A 234 -18.76 18.26 -12.51
CA PRO A 234 -18.90 19.40 -11.62
C PRO A 234 -20.26 19.34 -10.92
N PRO A 235 -20.33 19.72 -9.63
CA PRO A 235 -21.61 19.80 -8.94
C PRO A 235 -22.51 20.84 -9.62
N ALA A 236 -23.80 20.57 -9.66
CA ALA A 236 -24.76 21.50 -10.25
C ALA A 236 -24.62 22.89 -9.59
N PRO A 237 -24.52 23.97 -10.38
CA PRO A 237 -24.35 25.30 -9.84
C PRO A 237 -25.62 25.74 -9.09
N MET A 238 -25.45 26.26 -7.87
CA MET A 238 -26.57 26.74 -7.04
C MET A 238 -26.47 28.26 -6.90
N ALA A 239 -27.19 28.97 -7.78
CA ALA A 239 -27.27 30.43 -7.71
C ALA A 239 -28.33 30.89 -6.70
N ARG A 240 -28.17 32.12 -6.18
CA ARG A 240 -29.22 32.77 -5.36
C ARG A 240 -30.51 33.01 -6.16
N ASP A 241 -30.36 33.35 -7.44
CA ASP A 241 -31.44 33.47 -8.42
C ASP A 241 -31.01 32.71 -9.68
N GLN A 242 -31.61 31.54 -9.90
CA GLN A 242 -31.20 30.65 -10.99
C GLN A 242 -31.57 31.19 -12.36
N GLY A 243 -32.70 31.88 -12.51
CA GLY A 243 -33.11 32.47 -13.79
C GLY A 243 -32.21 33.64 -14.20
N ALA A 244 -31.84 34.49 -13.24
CA ALA A 244 -30.88 35.57 -13.48
C ALA A 244 -29.48 35.03 -13.82
N ALA A 245 -29.02 33.99 -13.11
CA ALA A 245 -27.73 33.37 -13.36
C ALA A 245 -27.66 32.70 -14.74
N GLU A 246 -28.70 31.97 -15.16
CA GLU A 246 -28.78 31.36 -16.50
C GLU A 246 -28.80 32.40 -17.63
N SER A 247 -29.46 33.54 -17.41
CA SER A 247 -29.44 34.64 -18.37
C SER A 247 -28.06 35.29 -18.46
N ALA A 248 -27.39 35.49 -17.33
CA ALA A 248 -26.04 36.03 -17.28
C ALA A 248 -25.01 35.07 -17.92
N TRP A 249 -25.15 33.76 -17.67
CA TRP A 249 -24.34 32.72 -18.31
C TRP A 249 -24.46 32.73 -19.84
N ARG A 250 -25.68 32.86 -20.39
CA ARG A 250 -25.88 32.99 -21.85
C ARG A 250 -25.16 34.22 -22.42
N GLY A 251 -25.23 35.35 -21.73
CA GLY A 251 -24.52 36.57 -22.13
C GLY A 251 -23.00 36.39 -22.11
N LEU A 252 -22.47 35.74 -21.06
CA LEU A 252 -21.04 35.40 -20.96
C LEU A 252 -20.60 34.46 -22.08
N ARG A 253 -21.38 33.42 -22.37
CA ARG A 253 -21.06 32.46 -23.42
C ARG A 253 -20.96 33.15 -24.78
N ALA A 254 -21.90 34.03 -25.11
CA ALA A 254 -21.86 34.81 -26.34
C ALA A 254 -20.60 35.67 -26.45
N LEU A 255 -20.20 36.37 -25.37
CA LEU A 255 -18.96 37.16 -25.36
C LEU A 255 -17.71 36.30 -25.56
N VAL A 256 -17.67 35.11 -24.96
CA VAL A 256 -16.56 34.18 -25.15
C VAL A 256 -16.52 33.67 -26.58
N ASP A 257 -17.65 33.28 -27.16
CA ASP A 257 -17.73 32.79 -28.54
C ASP A 257 -17.30 33.88 -29.53
N ASP A 258 -17.72 35.13 -29.31
CA ASP A 258 -17.27 36.30 -30.09
C ASP A 258 -15.75 36.48 -29.96
N LEU A 259 -15.20 36.49 -28.74
CA LEU A 259 -13.76 36.62 -28.52
C LEU A 259 -12.96 35.50 -29.18
N VAL A 260 -13.41 34.24 -29.08
CA VAL A 260 -12.78 33.10 -29.74
C VAL A 260 -12.83 33.25 -31.28
N GLY A 261 -13.92 33.80 -31.83
CA GLY A 261 -14.03 34.09 -33.26
C GLY A 261 -13.13 35.23 -33.74
N HIS A 262 -12.95 36.27 -32.92
CA HIS A 262 -12.15 37.45 -33.27
C HIS A 262 -10.66 37.30 -32.97
N THR A 263 -10.28 36.48 -31.99
CA THR A 263 -8.89 36.18 -31.64
C THR A 263 -8.39 35.07 -32.56
N GLY A 264 -8.14 35.43 -33.83
CA GLY A 264 -7.53 34.51 -34.78
C GLY A 264 -6.19 33.96 -34.27
N SER A 265 -5.62 32.96 -34.95
CA SER A 265 -4.41 32.23 -34.51
C SER A 265 -3.17 33.09 -34.21
N ASN A 266 -3.18 34.37 -34.60
CA ASN A 266 -2.06 35.31 -34.41
C ASN A 266 -2.05 36.01 -33.04
N HIS A 267 -3.19 36.11 -32.34
CA HIS A 267 -3.29 36.76 -31.02
C HIS A 267 -4.15 35.92 -30.07
N PRO A 268 -3.72 34.70 -29.71
CA PRO A 268 -4.49 33.85 -28.82
C PRO A 268 -4.54 34.47 -27.42
N VAL A 269 -5.73 34.57 -26.83
CA VAL A 269 -5.88 34.91 -25.41
C VAL A 269 -5.60 33.64 -24.59
N PRO A 270 -4.50 33.58 -23.82
CA PRO A 270 -4.14 32.38 -23.07
C PRO A 270 -5.26 31.98 -22.11
N GLY A 271 -5.66 30.70 -22.15
CA GLY A 271 -6.69 30.17 -21.26
C GLY A 271 -8.15 30.44 -21.67
N LEU A 272 -8.43 31.26 -22.69
CA LEU A 272 -9.81 31.56 -23.11
C LEU A 272 -10.59 30.30 -23.52
N LYS A 273 -9.94 29.38 -24.25
CA LYS A 273 -10.55 28.10 -24.61
C LYS A 273 -10.93 27.28 -23.37
N ARG A 274 -10.01 27.16 -22.40
CA ARG A 274 -10.27 26.44 -21.14
C ARG A 274 -11.41 27.06 -20.35
N TYR A 275 -11.49 28.40 -20.34
CA TYR A 275 -12.59 29.13 -19.71
C TYR A 275 -13.92 28.83 -20.41
N SER A 276 -13.94 28.78 -21.75
CA SER A 276 -15.10 28.35 -22.53
C SER A 276 -15.51 26.90 -22.21
N ASP A 277 -14.56 25.99 -22.11
CA ASP A 277 -14.83 24.59 -21.76
C ASP A 277 -15.43 24.48 -20.34
N ALA A 278 -14.92 25.25 -19.38
CA ALA A 278 -15.44 25.31 -18.00
C ALA A 278 -16.83 25.96 -17.91
N LEU A 279 -17.19 26.89 -18.80
CA LEU A 279 -18.55 27.42 -18.88
C LEU A 279 -19.57 26.37 -19.32
N GLY A 280 -19.14 25.33 -20.03
CA GLY A 280 -20.01 24.31 -20.60
C GLY A 280 -20.87 24.80 -21.78
N GLU A 281 -21.48 23.88 -22.52
CA GLU A 281 -22.43 24.20 -23.59
C GLU A 281 -23.82 24.53 -23.04
N THR A 282 -24.10 24.09 -21.80
CA THR A 282 -25.34 24.35 -21.07
C THR A 282 -25.02 24.80 -19.66
N PHE A 283 -25.94 25.55 -19.03
CA PHE A 283 -25.76 26.00 -17.64
C PHE A 283 -25.57 24.83 -16.65
N ALA A 284 -26.19 23.68 -16.91
CA ALA A 284 -26.04 22.48 -16.09
C ALA A 284 -24.64 21.84 -16.16
N GLN A 285 -23.87 22.14 -17.22
CA GLN A 285 -22.49 21.67 -17.40
C GLN A 285 -21.45 22.66 -16.86
N LEU A 286 -21.88 23.80 -16.30
CA LEU A 286 -20.98 24.80 -15.75
C LEU A 286 -20.13 24.20 -14.63
N ASP A 287 -18.82 24.19 -14.85
CA ASP A 287 -17.85 23.94 -13.79
C ASP A 287 -17.57 25.25 -13.06
N LEU A 288 -18.39 25.54 -12.05
CA LEU A 288 -18.39 26.83 -11.37
C LEU A 288 -17.02 27.21 -10.80
N ILE A 289 -16.33 26.28 -10.11
CA ILE A 289 -15.06 26.60 -9.45
C ILE A 289 -13.95 26.73 -10.49
N CYS A 290 -13.89 25.82 -11.48
CA CYS A 290 -12.93 25.94 -12.58
C CYS A 290 -13.12 27.24 -13.37
N CYS A 291 -14.37 27.59 -13.69
CA CYS A 291 -14.73 28.84 -14.37
C CYS A 291 -14.29 30.06 -13.56
N GLY A 292 -14.50 30.06 -12.24
CA GLY A 292 -14.04 31.14 -11.36
C GLY A 292 -12.53 31.33 -11.38
N VAL A 293 -11.77 30.24 -11.19
CA VAL A 293 -10.29 30.29 -11.19
C VAL A 293 -9.73 30.73 -12.55
N LEU A 294 -10.28 30.21 -13.65
CA LEU A 294 -9.87 30.60 -14.99
C LEU A 294 -10.25 32.05 -15.30
N GLY A 295 -11.38 32.54 -14.81
CA GLY A 295 -11.78 33.94 -14.93
C GLY A 295 -10.85 34.90 -14.19
N ASP A 296 -10.38 34.53 -13.00
CA ASP A 296 -9.36 35.30 -12.26
C ASP A 296 -7.99 35.27 -12.97
N ALA A 297 -7.63 34.16 -13.62
CA ALA A 297 -6.45 34.09 -14.48
C ALA A 297 -6.58 35.02 -15.71
N LEU A 298 -7.72 34.96 -16.41
CA LEU A 298 -8.03 35.86 -17.52
C LEU A 298 -8.00 37.34 -17.09
N LYS A 299 -8.45 37.62 -15.86
CA LYS A 299 -8.43 38.98 -15.31
C LYS A 299 -7.02 39.57 -15.25
N ARG A 300 -6.02 38.79 -14.85
CA ARG A 300 -4.62 39.22 -14.85
C ARG A 300 -4.08 39.46 -16.25
N TYR A 301 -4.50 38.64 -17.22
CA TYR A 301 -4.17 38.88 -18.62
C TYR A 301 -4.84 40.15 -19.16
N GLY A 302 -6.04 40.48 -18.67
CA GLY A 302 -6.74 41.74 -18.95
C GLY A 302 -5.92 42.98 -18.63
N ASP A 303 -5.10 42.96 -17.58
CA ASP A 303 -4.22 44.07 -17.21
C ASP A 303 -3.12 44.34 -18.27
N LEU A 304 -2.80 43.32 -19.08
CA LEU A 304 -1.85 43.39 -20.20
C LEU A 304 -2.54 43.54 -21.57
N ALA A 305 -3.86 43.40 -21.63
CA ALA A 305 -4.61 43.30 -22.88
C ALA A 305 -4.42 44.50 -23.81
N GLY A 306 -4.29 45.71 -23.25
CA GLY A 306 -4.06 46.92 -24.06
C GLY A 306 -2.69 46.98 -24.75
N GLN A 307 -1.74 46.12 -24.35
CA GLN A 307 -0.41 46.01 -24.95
C GLN A 307 -0.32 44.85 -25.95
N GLU A 308 -1.03 43.76 -25.66
CA GLU A 308 -0.91 42.48 -26.38
C GLU A 308 -2.01 42.26 -27.44
N LEU A 309 -3.16 42.92 -27.31
CA LEU A 309 -4.33 42.74 -28.16
C LEU A 309 -4.68 44.00 -28.95
N LEU A 310 -5.42 43.82 -30.05
CA LEU A 310 -6.01 44.95 -30.77
C LEU A 310 -7.01 45.69 -29.85
N PRO A 311 -7.19 47.01 -29.98
CA PRO A 311 -8.05 47.79 -29.09
C PRO A 311 -9.47 47.25 -28.92
N ALA A 312 -10.08 46.71 -30.00
CA ALA A 312 -11.39 46.09 -29.94
C ALA A 312 -11.39 44.80 -29.11
N GLN A 313 -10.42 43.91 -29.35
CA GLN A 313 -10.26 42.66 -28.60
C GLN A 313 -9.96 42.90 -27.12
N ALA A 314 -9.14 43.91 -26.81
CA ALA A 314 -8.86 44.32 -25.44
C ALA A 314 -10.13 44.83 -24.73
N ALA A 315 -10.96 45.62 -25.43
CA ALA A 315 -12.24 46.08 -24.89
C ALA A 315 -13.20 44.92 -24.63
N ASP A 316 -13.31 43.97 -25.54
CA ASP A 316 -14.16 42.78 -25.39
C ASP A 316 -13.70 41.89 -24.24
N LEU A 317 -12.39 41.69 -24.06
CA LEU A 317 -11.83 40.94 -22.93
C LEU A 317 -12.12 41.62 -21.58
N LEU A 318 -11.98 42.95 -21.50
CA LEU A 318 -12.31 43.70 -20.29
C LEU A 318 -13.82 43.64 -19.98
N ALA A 319 -14.67 43.68 -21.02
CA ALA A 319 -16.11 43.48 -20.86
C ALA A 319 -16.41 42.07 -20.33
N LEU A 320 -15.80 41.03 -20.90
CA LEU A 320 -15.92 39.65 -20.42
C LEU A 320 -15.57 39.54 -18.94
N MET A 321 -14.47 40.15 -18.50
CA MET A 321 -14.02 40.13 -17.11
C MET A 321 -14.99 40.82 -16.15
N ALA A 322 -15.58 41.95 -16.56
CA ALA A 322 -16.59 42.64 -15.77
C ALA A 322 -17.86 41.79 -15.61
N HIS A 323 -18.33 41.18 -16.71
CA HIS A 323 -19.47 40.27 -16.68
C HIS A 323 -19.19 39.00 -15.86
N HIS A 324 -17.98 38.47 -15.92
CA HIS A 324 -17.55 37.31 -15.15
C HIS A 324 -17.64 37.58 -13.65
N GLY A 325 -17.08 38.70 -13.17
CA GLY A 325 -17.13 39.04 -11.74
C GLY A 325 -18.57 39.17 -11.21
N LEU A 326 -19.45 39.81 -11.98
CA LEU A 326 -20.87 39.92 -11.63
C LEU A 326 -21.56 38.56 -11.61
N PHE A 327 -21.30 37.72 -12.61
CA PHE A 327 -21.83 36.37 -12.69
C PHE A 327 -21.39 35.51 -11.50
N MET A 328 -20.09 35.44 -11.22
CA MET A 328 -19.54 34.62 -10.15
C MET A 328 -20.04 35.04 -8.76
N SER A 329 -20.33 36.33 -8.56
CA SER A 329 -20.88 36.84 -7.29
C SER A 329 -22.26 36.28 -6.91
N GLN A 330 -22.98 35.67 -7.87
CA GLN A 330 -24.30 35.09 -7.66
C GLN A 330 -24.26 33.71 -6.99
N PHE A 331 -23.08 33.09 -6.88
CA PHE A 331 -22.92 31.72 -6.40
C PHE A 331 -22.28 31.68 -5.00
N PRO A 332 -23.01 31.20 -3.97
CA PRO A 332 -22.47 30.99 -2.64
C PRO A 332 -21.29 30.00 -2.63
N GLN A 333 -21.30 28.99 -3.50
CA GLN A 333 -20.22 27.98 -3.61
C GLN A 333 -18.88 28.64 -3.98
N TRP A 334 -18.87 29.57 -4.92
CA TRP A 334 -17.68 30.34 -5.29
C TRP A 334 -17.19 31.22 -4.13
N SER A 335 -18.11 31.86 -3.41
CA SER A 335 -17.78 32.67 -2.23
C SER A 335 -17.14 31.81 -1.13
N ALA A 336 -17.66 30.60 -0.90
CA ALA A 336 -17.11 29.65 0.06
C ALA A 336 -15.73 29.14 -0.38
N TYR A 337 -15.54 28.87 -1.67
CA TYR A 337 -14.23 28.52 -2.22
C TYR A 337 -13.21 29.63 -1.98
N LEU A 338 -13.53 30.87 -2.32
CA LEU A 338 -12.64 32.03 -2.10
C LEU A 338 -12.33 32.25 -0.62
N ALA A 339 -13.31 32.09 0.27
CA ALA A 339 -13.08 32.17 1.71
C ALA A 339 -12.07 31.09 2.15
N GLY A 340 -12.25 29.86 1.67
CA GLY A 340 -11.29 28.79 1.91
C GLY A 340 -9.92 29.09 1.32
N VAL A 341 -9.81 29.59 0.08
CA VAL A 341 -8.50 29.86 -0.55
C VAL A 341 -7.72 30.89 0.22
N LYS A 342 -8.40 31.84 0.90
CA LYS A 342 -7.75 32.84 1.76
C LYS A 342 -7.18 32.27 3.06
N GLU A 343 -7.64 31.10 3.51
CA GLU A 343 -7.03 30.43 4.66
C GLU A 343 -5.57 30.08 4.34
N PRO A 344 -4.60 30.50 5.17
CA PRO A 344 -3.20 30.21 4.92
C PRO A 344 -2.92 28.71 5.04
N PHE A 345 -2.33 28.12 4.00
CA PHE A 345 -1.81 26.74 4.03
C PHE A 345 -0.50 26.62 4.82
N GLY A 346 0.17 27.75 5.05
CA GLY A 346 1.49 27.82 5.68
C GLY A 346 2.22 29.05 5.16
N SER A 347 3.55 29.03 5.24
CA SER A 347 4.36 30.05 4.57
C SER A 347 4.33 29.85 3.05
N LYS A 348 4.66 30.90 2.30
CA LYS A 348 4.77 30.84 0.84
C LYS A 348 5.78 29.78 0.37
N GLU A 349 6.87 29.62 1.11
CA GLU A 349 7.91 28.61 0.86
C GLU A 349 7.36 27.20 1.07
N ALA A 350 6.56 26.98 2.12
CA ALA A 350 5.90 25.69 2.37
C ALA A 350 4.92 25.33 1.25
N VAL A 351 4.13 26.31 0.78
CA VAL A 351 3.21 26.12 -0.37
C VAL A 351 3.99 25.78 -1.64
N THR A 352 5.03 26.54 -1.96
CA THR A 352 5.85 26.29 -3.15
C THR A 352 6.50 24.92 -3.09
N LYS A 353 7.03 24.52 -1.92
CA LYS A 353 7.60 23.18 -1.74
C LYS A 353 6.55 22.09 -1.93
N ALA A 354 5.37 22.23 -1.32
CA ALA A 354 4.29 21.27 -1.46
C ALA A 354 3.81 21.12 -2.91
N VAL A 355 3.77 22.21 -3.69
CA VAL A 355 3.47 22.14 -5.13
C VAL A 355 4.48 21.27 -5.85
N ASN A 356 5.78 21.47 -5.59
CA ASN A 356 6.83 20.65 -6.20
C ASN A 356 6.72 19.17 -5.77
N ASP A 357 6.49 18.91 -4.48
CA ASP A 357 6.33 17.54 -3.96
C ASP A 357 5.09 16.85 -4.60
N ALA A 358 3.99 17.58 -4.77
CA ALA A 358 2.76 17.12 -5.41
C ALA A 358 2.96 16.84 -6.92
N VAL A 359 3.61 17.75 -7.65
CA VAL A 359 3.95 17.51 -9.07
C VAL A 359 4.83 16.27 -9.20
N GLN A 360 5.84 16.13 -8.35
CA GLN A 360 6.71 14.95 -8.37
C GLN A 360 5.92 13.66 -8.08
N ALA A 361 5.00 13.67 -7.11
CA ALA A 361 4.13 12.53 -6.83
C ALA A 361 3.27 12.17 -8.06
N LEU A 362 2.65 13.17 -8.70
CA LEU A 362 1.87 12.98 -9.92
C LEU A 362 2.70 12.38 -11.06
N GLU A 363 3.93 12.82 -11.27
CA GLU A 363 4.79 12.28 -12.32
C GLU A 363 5.13 10.80 -12.06
N VAL A 364 5.37 10.41 -10.80
CA VAL A 364 5.55 9.00 -10.45
C VAL A 364 4.25 8.22 -10.69
N ILE A 365 3.09 8.76 -10.32
CA ILE A 365 1.78 8.14 -10.55
C ILE A 365 1.53 7.94 -12.05
N LYS A 366 1.76 8.95 -12.88
CA LYS A 366 1.61 8.84 -14.34
C LYS A 366 2.57 7.82 -14.94
N ARG A 367 3.84 7.80 -14.51
CA ARG A 367 4.85 6.89 -15.05
C ARG A 367 4.56 5.44 -14.68
N ASP A 368 4.38 5.17 -13.39
CA ASP A 368 4.37 3.80 -12.87
C ASP A 368 2.94 3.25 -12.76
N TYR A 369 1.94 4.13 -12.70
CA TYR A 369 0.54 3.80 -12.45
C TYR A 369 -0.43 4.44 -13.46
N SER A 370 0.02 4.76 -14.68
CA SER A 370 -0.84 5.31 -15.77
C SER A 370 -2.12 4.52 -16.00
N HIS A 371 -2.08 3.20 -15.80
CA HIS A 371 -3.25 2.34 -15.97
C HIS A 371 -4.40 2.63 -14.98
N LEU A 372 -4.11 3.32 -13.86
CA LEU A 372 -5.07 3.76 -12.86
C LEU A 372 -5.65 5.15 -13.16
N ILE A 373 -5.19 5.85 -14.19
CA ILE A 373 -5.68 7.18 -14.56
C ILE A 373 -6.50 7.08 -15.82
N ALA A 374 -7.72 7.61 -15.80
CA ALA A 374 -8.54 7.73 -17.00
C ALA A 374 -8.09 8.91 -17.85
N LYS A 375 -8.38 8.85 -19.16
CA LYS A 375 -7.90 9.85 -20.13
C LYS A 375 -8.44 11.26 -19.85
N ASP A 376 -9.65 11.35 -19.31
CA ASP A 376 -10.33 12.58 -18.94
C ASP A 376 -9.73 13.25 -17.67
N ALA A 377 -9.02 12.49 -16.83
CA ALA A 377 -8.31 13.02 -15.66
C ALA A 377 -6.90 13.54 -15.97
N LEU A 378 -6.22 13.00 -16.99
CA LEU A 378 -4.84 13.37 -17.34
C LEU A 378 -4.69 14.85 -17.71
N GLY A 379 -5.49 15.33 -18.66
CA GLY A 379 -5.41 16.72 -19.15
C GLY A 379 -5.58 17.76 -18.03
N PRO A 380 -6.63 17.66 -17.19
CA PRO A 380 -6.80 18.56 -16.06
C PRO A 380 -5.63 18.55 -15.05
N LEU A 381 -5.03 17.38 -14.77
CA LEU A 381 -3.88 17.29 -13.87
C LEU A 381 -2.63 17.97 -14.47
N ASP A 382 -2.36 17.74 -15.76
CA ASP A 382 -1.25 18.38 -16.47
C ASP A 382 -1.41 19.90 -16.51
N ASP A 383 -2.60 20.37 -16.87
CA ASP A 383 -2.92 21.78 -16.99
C ASP A 383 -2.77 22.54 -15.67
N LEU A 384 -3.24 21.95 -14.56
CA LEU A 384 -3.13 22.55 -13.24
C LEU A 384 -1.68 22.55 -12.73
N GLY A 385 -0.94 21.46 -12.96
CA GLY A 385 0.47 21.36 -12.57
C GLY A 385 1.33 22.38 -13.31
N ALA A 386 1.16 22.52 -14.62
CA ALA A 386 1.85 23.52 -15.43
C ALA A 386 1.53 24.94 -14.96
N ALA A 387 0.24 25.25 -14.73
CA ALA A 387 -0.18 26.56 -14.24
C ALA A 387 0.40 26.92 -12.86
N ALA A 388 0.54 25.93 -11.96
CA ALA A 388 1.11 26.16 -10.64
C ALA A 388 2.64 26.40 -10.67
N LEU A 389 3.35 25.84 -11.65
CA LEU A 389 4.79 25.97 -11.80
C LEU A 389 5.21 27.20 -12.62
N GLU A 390 4.50 27.50 -13.71
CA GLU A 390 4.87 28.53 -14.70
C GLU A 390 4.43 29.93 -14.27
N GLY A 391 4.92 30.40 -13.12
CA GLY A 391 4.66 31.77 -12.66
C GLY A 391 3.26 31.99 -12.05
N GLY A 392 2.56 30.90 -11.70
CA GLY A 392 1.32 30.96 -10.95
C GLY A 392 1.48 31.72 -9.64
N GLY A 393 0.52 32.60 -9.35
CA GLY A 393 0.39 33.22 -8.04
C GLY A 393 0.12 32.18 -6.94
N GLU A 394 0.16 32.63 -5.69
CA GLU A 394 -0.12 31.78 -4.53
C GLU A 394 -1.53 31.15 -4.59
N GLU A 395 -2.49 31.83 -5.23
CA GLU A 395 -3.85 31.33 -5.40
C GLU A 395 -3.91 30.13 -6.36
N GLU A 396 -3.19 30.15 -7.48
CA GLU A 396 -3.11 29.01 -8.41
C GLU A 396 -2.41 27.82 -7.78
N GLN A 397 -1.35 28.06 -7.01
CA GLN A 397 -0.66 27.02 -6.27
C GLN A 397 -1.60 26.34 -5.26
N ARG A 398 -2.41 27.12 -4.53
CA ARG A 398 -3.44 26.58 -3.61
C ARG A 398 -4.55 25.84 -4.37
N ALA A 399 -4.98 26.35 -5.52
CA ALA A 399 -5.98 25.73 -6.37
C ALA A 399 -5.52 24.36 -6.91
N PHE A 400 -4.26 24.27 -7.34
CA PHE A 400 -3.62 23.00 -7.73
C PHE A 400 -3.57 22.03 -6.56
N LEU A 401 -3.05 22.45 -5.40
CA LEU A 401 -2.97 21.59 -4.21
C LEU A 401 -4.34 21.06 -3.77
N ARG A 402 -5.42 21.83 -3.92
CA ARG A 402 -6.79 21.36 -3.62
C ARG A 402 -7.28 20.30 -4.60
N SER A 403 -7.00 20.49 -5.89
CA SER A 403 -7.35 19.50 -6.91
C SER A 403 -6.55 18.21 -6.71
N GLU A 404 -5.26 18.34 -6.36
CA GLU A 404 -4.41 17.20 -6.02
C GLU A 404 -4.91 16.47 -4.77
N ARG A 405 -5.32 17.22 -3.74
CA ARG A 405 -5.95 16.62 -2.56
C ARG A 405 -7.20 15.82 -2.91
N SER A 406 -8.01 16.27 -3.86
CA SER A 406 -9.17 15.53 -4.36
C SER A 406 -8.75 14.20 -5.02
N ALA A 407 -7.74 14.23 -5.88
CA ALA A 407 -7.19 13.02 -6.50
C ALA A 407 -6.63 12.02 -5.47
N LEU A 408 -5.78 12.49 -4.55
CA LEU A 408 -5.18 11.66 -3.51
C LEU A 408 -6.22 11.10 -2.54
N ARG A 409 -7.28 11.87 -2.25
CA ARG A 409 -8.43 11.39 -1.48
C ARG A 409 -9.13 10.23 -2.18
N ALA A 410 -9.43 10.36 -3.47
CA ALA A 410 -10.09 9.31 -4.23
C ALA A 410 -9.26 8.01 -4.26
N TYR A 411 -7.93 8.12 -4.40
CA TYR A 411 -7.03 6.96 -4.27
C TYR A 411 -7.04 6.34 -2.87
N ALA A 412 -6.99 7.17 -1.82
CA ALA A 412 -6.98 6.71 -0.44
C ALA A 412 -8.29 6.01 -0.06
N GLU A 413 -9.44 6.56 -0.44
CA GLU A 413 -10.76 5.94 -0.20
C GLU A 413 -10.83 4.56 -0.86
N ASN A 414 -10.43 4.45 -2.13
CA ASN A 414 -10.42 3.17 -2.82
C ASN A 414 -9.45 2.15 -2.18
N ALA A 415 -8.25 2.58 -1.78
CA ALA A 415 -7.28 1.71 -1.13
C ALA A 415 -7.76 1.21 0.24
N LEU A 416 -8.33 2.09 1.07
CA LEU A 416 -8.90 1.71 2.35
C LEU A 416 -10.10 0.78 2.21
N GLU A 417 -10.97 1.01 1.22
CA GLU A 417 -12.10 0.13 0.94
C GLU A 417 -11.63 -1.28 0.52
N ALA A 418 -10.62 -1.35 -0.34
CA ALA A 418 -10.01 -2.62 -0.75
C ALA A 418 -9.41 -3.39 0.44
N ILE A 419 -8.72 -2.69 1.35
CA ILE A 419 -8.18 -3.27 2.57
C ILE A 419 -9.30 -3.74 3.51
N ALA A 420 -10.33 -2.90 3.73
CA ALA A 420 -11.44 -3.19 4.64
C ALA A 420 -12.25 -4.42 4.20
N LYS A 421 -12.41 -4.63 2.90
CA LYS A 421 -13.08 -5.84 2.36
C LYS A 421 -12.23 -7.11 2.51
N GLY A 422 -11.00 -7.02 3.00
CA GLY A 422 -10.10 -8.16 3.20
C GLY A 422 -9.55 -8.72 1.90
N HIS A 423 -9.62 -7.95 0.80
CA HIS A 423 -9.21 -8.43 -0.52
C HIS A 423 -7.70 -8.63 -0.62
N TYR A 424 -6.88 -8.15 0.32
CA TYR A 424 -5.42 -8.08 0.17
C TYR A 424 -4.74 -9.40 -0.29
N LYS A 425 -5.15 -10.57 0.23
CA LYS A 425 -4.60 -11.88 -0.19
C LYS A 425 -5.22 -12.45 -1.48
N GLY A 426 -6.29 -11.87 -2.00
CA GLY A 426 -7.07 -12.37 -3.14
C GLY A 426 -7.61 -11.26 -4.04
N LEU A 427 -6.88 -10.14 -4.15
CA LEU A 427 -7.31 -8.99 -4.94
C LEU A 427 -7.43 -9.42 -6.43
N GLU A 428 -8.66 -9.69 -6.87
CA GLU A 428 -8.95 -10.14 -8.25
C GLU A 428 -8.95 -8.98 -9.25
N LYS A 429 -9.13 -7.74 -8.79
CA LYS A 429 -9.23 -6.56 -9.65
C LYS A 429 -7.92 -5.75 -9.66
N VAL A 430 -7.43 -5.48 -10.87
CA VAL A 430 -6.20 -4.70 -11.13
C VAL A 430 -6.25 -3.32 -10.46
N GLY A 431 -7.40 -2.65 -10.46
CA GLY A 431 -7.54 -1.32 -9.85
C GLY A 431 -7.34 -1.30 -8.34
N GLU A 432 -7.88 -2.29 -7.61
CA GLU A 432 -7.78 -2.38 -6.15
C GLU A 432 -6.33 -2.70 -5.69
N LYS A 433 -5.61 -3.57 -6.41
CA LYS A 433 -4.16 -3.78 -6.19
C LYS A 433 -3.37 -2.52 -6.50
N GLY A 434 -3.72 -1.87 -7.61
CA GLY A 434 -3.02 -0.72 -8.11
C GLY A 434 -3.01 0.44 -7.12
N THR A 435 -4.13 0.76 -6.47
CA THR A 435 -4.17 1.89 -5.53
C THR A 435 -3.39 1.64 -4.24
N VAL A 436 -3.40 0.41 -3.74
CA VAL A 436 -2.59 0.02 -2.57
C VAL A 436 -1.10 0.09 -2.91
N ALA A 437 -0.71 -0.47 -4.06
CA ALA A 437 0.67 -0.41 -4.55
C ALA A 437 1.11 1.03 -4.82
N LEU A 438 0.23 1.87 -5.38
CA LEU A 438 0.48 3.29 -5.60
C LEU A 438 0.81 3.99 -4.29
N ILE A 439 -0.06 3.90 -3.28
CA ILE A 439 0.15 4.60 -2.00
C ILE A 439 1.46 4.17 -1.34
N ALA A 440 1.80 2.88 -1.40
CA ALA A 440 3.07 2.38 -0.90
C ALA A 440 4.26 2.88 -1.72
N GLY A 441 4.17 2.82 -3.06
CA GLY A 441 5.24 3.21 -3.98
C GLY A 441 5.55 4.70 -3.98
N VAL A 442 4.55 5.56 -3.76
CA VAL A 442 4.72 7.02 -3.63
C VAL A 442 4.77 7.50 -2.18
N GLY A 443 4.83 6.58 -1.22
CA GLY A 443 4.67 6.89 0.21
C GLY A 443 5.62 7.97 0.73
N THR A 444 6.86 8.03 0.24
CA THR A 444 7.83 9.06 0.63
C THR A 444 7.41 10.47 0.20
N SER A 445 6.95 10.64 -1.04
CA SER A 445 6.43 11.91 -1.55
C SER A 445 5.14 12.32 -0.83
N LEU A 446 4.25 11.36 -0.55
CA LEU A 446 3.01 11.63 0.20
C LEU A 446 3.29 12.06 1.64
N VAL A 447 4.26 11.42 2.31
CA VAL A 447 4.68 11.80 3.68
C VAL A 447 5.36 13.17 3.69
N ALA A 448 6.16 13.50 2.67
CA ALA A 448 6.73 14.84 2.51
C ALA A 448 5.64 15.91 2.38
N LEU A 449 4.62 15.65 1.55
CA LEU A 449 3.47 16.54 1.38
C LEU A 449 2.67 16.72 2.69
N ALA A 450 2.39 15.61 3.39
CA ALA A 450 1.72 15.61 4.68
C ALA A 450 2.46 16.41 5.76
N THR A 451 3.80 16.39 5.72
CA THR A 451 4.66 17.13 6.64
C THR A 451 4.74 18.61 6.28
N GLY A 452 4.77 18.94 4.99
CA GLY A 452 4.90 20.32 4.51
C GLY A 452 3.64 21.16 4.76
N ILE A 453 2.46 20.59 4.57
CA ILE A 453 1.16 21.26 4.79
C ILE A 453 0.21 20.32 5.57
N PRO A 454 0.39 20.18 6.89
CA PRO A 454 -0.39 19.24 7.69
C PRO A 454 -1.89 19.53 7.70
N SER A 455 -2.29 20.80 7.55
CA SER A 455 -3.70 21.22 7.53
C SER A 455 -4.48 20.69 6.33
N GLU A 456 -3.81 20.43 5.20
CA GLU A 456 -4.44 19.90 3.99
C GLU A 456 -4.14 18.42 3.77
N PHE A 457 -2.94 17.97 4.11
CA PHE A 457 -2.43 16.64 3.74
C PHE A 457 -2.02 15.77 4.94
N GLY A 458 -2.11 16.26 6.18
CA GLY A 458 -1.64 15.53 7.36
C GLY A 458 -2.28 14.14 7.53
N TRP A 459 -3.52 13.97 7.04
CA TRP A 459 -4.24 12.69 7.03
C TRP A 459 -3.57 11.62 6.17
N LEU A 460 -2.82 11.98 5.11
CA LEU A 460 -2.14 11.03 4.23
C LEU A 460 -1.10 10.18 4.97
N LYS A 461 -0.43 10.73 5.99
CA LYS A 461 0.53 9.96 6.78
C LYS A 461 -0.14 8.75 7.43
N ALA A 462 -1.32 8.95 8.04
CA ALA A 462 -2.06 7.87 8.67
C ALA A 462 -2.53 6.82 7.64
N ILE A 463 -2.88 7.24 6.41
CA ILE A 463 -3.20 6.32 5.32
C ILE A 463 -1.98 5.49 4.91
N VAL A 464 -0.84 6.14 4.68
CA VAL A 464 0.40 5.45 4.27
C VAL A 464 0.83 4.45 5.34
N ASP A 465 0.88 4.87 6.61
CA ASP A 465 1.22 3.99 7.74
C ASP A 465 0.24 2.80 7.80
N TYR A 466 -1.06 3.05 7.62
CA TYR A 466 -2.08 2.00 7.60
C TYR A 466 -1.87 1.04 6.43
N VAL A 467 -1.66 1.54 5.21
CA VAL A 467 -1.46 0.69 4.02
C VAL A 467 -0.20 -0.16 4.17
N LEU A 468 0.90 0.41 4.67
CA LEU A 468 2.15 -0.32 4.89
C LEU A 468 2.00 -1.44 5.92
N LEU A 469 1.17 -1.26 6.95
CA LEU A 469 0.86 -2.30 7.94
C LEU A 469 0.21 -3.55 7.32
N PHE A 470 -0.49 -3.42 6.19
CA PHE A 470 -1.09 -4.56 5.47
C PHE A 470 -0.16 -5.13 4.40
N LEU A 471 0.88 -4.41 4.02
CA LEU A 471 1.90 -4.86 3.06
C LEU A 471 3.03 -5.63 3.73
N SER A 472 3.35 -5.27 4.98
CA SER A 472 4.20 -6.05 5.89
C SER A 472 3.49 -7.32 6.34
#